data_AF-M4I984-F1
#
_entry.id   AF-M4I984-F1
#
_cell.length_a   1.000
_cell.length_b   1.000
_cell.length_c   1.000
_cell.angle_alpha   90.00
_cell.angle_beta   90.00
_cell.angle_gamma   90.00
#
_symmetry.space_group_name_H-M   'P 1'
#
loop_
_entity.id
_entity.type
_entity.pdbx_description
1 polymer ?
#
loop_
_entity_poly.entity_id
_entity_poly.type
_entity_poly.pdbx_seq_one_letter_code
_entity_poly.pdbx_strand_id
1 'polypeptide(L)'
;MVKNSFISVISKKENKGSVEFQIFSFTCKVRKLTSHLELHKKDSSSQKGLQKILGKRQRLLTYLSKINRKHHNELISELDIREKKTR
;
A
#
# COMPACT_ATOMS: atom_id res chain seq x y z
N MET A 1 -10.14 -1.92 12.93
CA MET A 1 -9.09 -2.84 13.44
C MET A 1 -8.53 -3.59 12.25
N VAL A 2 -7.25 -3.40 11.90
CA VAL A 2 -6.62 -4.15 10.80
C VAL A 2 -6.52 -5.60 11.25
N LYS A 3 -7.00 -6.56 10.44
CA LYS A 3 -6.90 -7.98 10.77
C LYS A 3 -5.41 -8.35 10.88
N ASN A 4 -4.93 -8.56 12.11
CA ASN A 4 -3.53 -8.82 12.46
C ASN A 4 -2.96 -10.13 11.86
N SER A 5 -3.78 -10.94 11.18
CA SER A 5 -3.42 -12.27 10.69
C SER A 5 -2.44 -12.28 9.52
N PHE A 6 -2.47 -11.30 8.61
CA PHE A 6 -1.56 -11.27 7.45
C PHE A 6 -0.20 -10.64 7.81
N ILE A 7 -0.20 -9.75 8.82
CA ILE A 7 0.98 -9.03 9.32
C ILE A 7 1.99 -9.98 9.97
N SER A 8 1.52 -11.04 10.65
CA SER A 8 2.39 -12.06 11.23
C SER A 8 3.07 -12.92 10.17
N VAL A 9 2.38 -13.22 9.06
CA VAL A 9 2.89 -14.07 7.97
C VAL A 9 4.04 -13.38 7.21
N ILE A 10 3.95 -12.07 6.99
CA ILE A 10 4.99 -11.31 6.27
C ILE A 10 6.16 -10.91 7.20
N SER A 11 6.02 -11.04 8.53
CA SER A 11 7.07 -10.68 9.49
C SER A 11 8.33 -11.55 9.43
N LYS A 12 8.35 -12.64 8.63
CA LYS A 12 9.61 -13.34 8.32
C LYS A 12 10.52 -12.41 7.52
N LYS A 13 11.73 -12.16 8.07
CA LYS A 13 12.77 -11.28 7.52
C LYS A 13 13.11 -11.59 6.04
N GLU A 14 12.88 -12.82 5.61
CA GLU A 14 13.06 -13.32 4.24
C GLU A 14 12.09 -12.72 3.21
N ASN A 15 10.89 -12.28 3.62
CA ASN A 15 9.86 -11.80 2.70
C ASN A 15 9.87 -10.29 2.45
N LYS A 16 10.89 -9.55 2.93
CA LYS A 16 10.98 -8.08 2.72
C LYS A 16 11.01 -7.67 1.24
N GLY A 17 11.46 -8.56 0.37
CA GLY A 17 11.49 -8.34 -1.08
C GLY A 17 10.15 -8.57 -1.77
N SER A 18 9.18 -9.25 -1.12
CA SER A 18 7.93 -9.62 -1.77
C SER A 18 7.09 -8.39 -2.14
N VAL A 19 6.37 -8.50 -3.25
CA VAL A 19 5.50 -7.42 -3.74
C VAL A 19 4.41 -7.10 -2.71
N GLU A 20 3.88 -8.12 -2.03
CA GLU A 20 2.90 -7.99 -0.94
C GLU A 20 3.44 -7.16 0.22
N PHE A 21 4.65 -7.48 0.71
CA PHE A 21 5.27 -6.73 1.80
C PHE A 21 5.48 -5.26 1.41
N GLN A 22 5.92 -5.00 0.19
CA GLN A 22 6.13 -3.64 -0.29
C GLN A 22 4.81 -2.85 -0.35
N ILE A 23 3.73 -3.45 -0.88
CA ILE A 23 2.40 -2.83 -0.92
C ILE A 23 1.88 -2.55 0.50
N PHE A 24 2.06 -3.50 1.43
CA PHE A 24 1.71 -3.33 2.84
C PHE A 24 2.50 -2.17 3.47
N SER A 25 3.82 -2.17 3.33
CA SER A 25 4.71 -1.13 3.87
C SER A 25 4.36 0.27 3.32
N PHE A 26 4.09 0.39 2.03
CA PHE A 26 3.61 1.64 1.44
C PHE A 26 2.25 2.05 1.99
N THR A 27 1.33 1.12 2.19
CA THR A 27 0.00 1.41 2.75
C THR A 27 0.11 1.92 4.19
N CYS A 28 0.96 1.33 5.02
CA CYS A 28 1.25 1.84 6.36
C CYS A 28 1.85 3.25 6.34
N LYS A 29 2.80 3.52 5.43
CA LYS A 29 3.40 4.86 5.26
C LYS A 29 2.38 5.90 4.81
N VAL A 30 1.52 5.54 3.85
CA VAL A 30 0.42 6.40 3.37
C VAL A 30 -0.48 6.78 4.53
N ARG A 31 -0.97 5.81 5.32
CA ARG A 31 -1.85 6.09 6.47
C ARG A 31 -1.21 7.06 7.47
N LYS A 32 0.07 6.84 7.81
CA LYS A 32 0.81 7.74 8.72
C LYS A 32 0.98 9.15 8.16
N LEU A 33 1.35 9.26 6.88
CA LEU A 33 1.54 10.56 6.22
C LEU A 33 0.21 11.30 6.03
N THR A 34 -0.89 10.60 5.78
CA THR A 34 -2.22 11.19 5.68
C THR A 34 -2.60 11.87 7.00
N SER A 35 -2.47 11.18 8.14
CA SER A 35 -2.73 11.79 9.45
C SER A 35 -1.79 12.97 9.76
N HIS A 36 -0.53 12.90 9.35
CA HIS A 36 0.40 14.03 9.48
C HIS A 36 -0.04 15.25 8.67
N LEU A 37 -0.47 15.05 7.43
CA LEU A 37 -0.91 16.14 6.53
C LEU A 37 -2.26 16.75 6.94
N GLU A 38 -3.11 16.00 7.65
CA GLU A 38 -4.35 16.54 8.24
C GLU A 38 -4.05 17.67 9.25
N LEU A 39 -2.98 17.50 10.04
CA LEU A 39 -2.48 18.51 10.97
C LEU A 39 -1.67 19.60 10.24
N HIS A 40 -0.83 19.20 9.27
CA HIS A 40 0.10 20.09 8.56
C HIS A 40 -0.31 20.31 7.09
N LYS A 41 -1.47 20.94 6.87
CA LYS A 41 -2.05 21.12 5.53
C LYS A 41 -1.20 21.91 4.53
N LYS A 42 -0.26 22.74 5.02
CA LYS A 42 0.62 23.58 4.17
C LYS A 42 1.93 22.87 3.76
N ASP A 43 2.20 21.66 4.26
CA ASP A 43 3.41 20.91 3.90
C ASP A 43 3.29 20.28 2.50
N SER A 44 3.67 21.08 1.50
CA SER A 44 3.70 20.68 0.10
C SER A 44 4.80 19.67 -0.22
N SER A 45 5.88 19.63 0.57
CA SER A 45 7.01 18.70 0.36
C SER A 45 6.61 17.29 0.74
N SER A 46 5.97 17.12 1.89
CA SER A 46 5.42 15.83 2.33
C SER A 46 4.28 15.36 1.43
N GLN A 47 3.44 16.27 0.94
CA GLN A 47 2.39 15.93 -0.03
C GLN A 47 2.96 15.37 -1.35
N LYS A 48 4.03 15.97 -1.88
CA LYS A 48 4.76 15.44 -3.05
C LYS A 48 5.35 14.05 -2.77
N GLY A 49 5.90 13.83 -1.57
CA GLY A 49 6.38 12.53 -1.11
C GLY A 49 5.27 11.47 -1.07
N LEU A 50 4.11 11.84 -0.54
CA LEU A 50 2.93 10.98 -0.49
C LEU A 50 2.46 10.56 -1.89
N GLN A 51 2.39 11.50 -2.84
CA GLN A 51 2.03 11.20 -4.23
C GLN A 51 3.00 10.21 -4.88
N LYS A 52 4.31 10.36 -4.64
CA LYS A 52 5.32 9.41 -5.14
C LYS A 52 5.11 8.00 -4.58
N ILE A 53 4.79 7.88 -3.29
CA ILE A 53 4.52 6.58 -2.64
C ILE A 53 3.25 5.94 -3.22
N LEU A 54 2.18 6.73 -3.39
CA LEU A 54 0.93 6.27 -4.01
C LEU A 54 1.16 5.76 -5.43
N GLY A 55 1.95 6.48 -6.24
CA GLY A 55 2.32 6.06 -7.60
C GLY A 55 3.11 4.75 -7.63
N LYS A 56 4.09 4.58 -6.72
CA LYS A 56 4.84 3.32 -6.59
C LYS A 56 3.93 2.15 -6.22
N ARG A 57 3.06 2.33 -5.23
CA ARG A 57 2.09 1.30 -4.80
C ARG A 57 1.16 0.92 -5.94
N GLN A 58 0.66 1.89 -6.71
CA GLN A 58 -0.20 1.64 -7.86
C GLN A 58 0.48 0.77 -8.92
N ARG A 59 1.76 1.03 -9.23
CA ARG A 59 2.54 0.23 -10.19
C ARG A 59 2.68 -1.23 -9.74
N LEU A 60 2.93 -1.45 -8.44
CA LEU A 60 3.03 -2.79 -7.87
C LEU A 60 1.69 -3.54 -7.91
N LEU A 61 0.58 -2.86 -7.60
CA LEU A 61 -0.75 -3.45 -7.72
C LEU A 61 -1.08 -3.83 -9.17
N THR A 62 -0.77 -2.97 -10.13
CA THR A 62 -0.93 -3.26 -11.56
C THR A 62 -0.02 -4.40 -12.03
N TYR A 63 1.17 -4.54 -11.47
CA TYR A 63 2.04 -5.68 -11.75
C TYR A 63 1.45 -6.98 -11.21
N LEU A 64 0.98 -6.96 -9.96
CA LEU A 64 0.42 -8.13 -9.29
C LEU A 64 -0.90 -8.58 -9.95
N SER A 65 -1.73 -7.65 -10.42
CA SER A 65 -2.96 -7.97 -11.15
C SER A 65 -2.71 -8.67 -12.49
N LYS A 66 -1.58 -8.38 -13.16
CA LYS A 66 -1.17 -9.05 -14.40
C LYS A 66 -0.69 -10.49 -14.17
N ILE A 67 -0.05 -10.75 -13.03
CA ILE A 67 0.50 -12.07 -12.71
C ILE A 67 -0.55 -12.97 -12.06
N ASN A 68 -1.20 -12.48 -11.01
CA ASN A 68 -2.17 -13.26 -10.25
C ASN A 68 -3.31 -12.36 -9.77
N ARG A 69 -4.42 -12.43 -10.51
CA ARG A 69 -5.62 -11.65 -10.22
C ARG A 69 -6.31 -12.05 -8.91
N LYS A 70 -6.20 -13.31 -8.50
CA LYS A 70 -6.81 -13.80 -7.25
C LYS A 70 -6.11 -13.18 -6.04
N HIS A 71 -4.77 -13.25 -6.00
CA HIS A 71 -3.99 -12.61 -4.93
C HIS A 71 -4.13 -11.10 -4.91
N HIS A 72 -4.27 -10.46 -6.08
CA HIS A 72 -4.54 -9.03 -6.15
C HIS A 72 -5.84 -8.66 -5.41
N ASN A 73 -6.92 -9.39 -5.67
CA ASN A 73 -8.22 -9.12 -5.08
C ASN A 73 -8.21 -9.42 -3.56
N GLU A 74 -7.53 -10.47 -3.13
CA GLU A 74 -7.33 -10.81 -1.72
C GLU A 74 -6.58 -9.67 -0.99
N LEU A 75 -5.43 -9.24 -1.52
CA LEU A 75 -4.63 -8.14 -0.94
C LEU A 75 -5.40 -6.82 -0.85
N ILE A 76 -6.16 -6.49 -1.89
CA ILE A 76 -6.96 -5.27 -1.92
C ILE A 76 -8.06 -5.29 -0.85
N SER A 77 -8.75 -6.43 -0.73
CA SER A 77 -9.79 -6.63 0.28
C SER A 77 -9.24 -6.53 1.70
N GLU A 78 -8.07 -7.11 1.95
CA GLU A 78 -7.43 -7.08 3.27
C GLU A 78 -6.89 -5.70 3.65
N LEU A 79 -6.28 -4.99 2.70
CA LEU A 79 -5.65 -3.70 2.95
C LEU A 79 -6.62 -2.53 2.82
N ASP A 80 -7.86 -2.79 2.44
CA ASP A 80 -8.92 -1.80 2.20
C ASP A 80 -8.43 -0.70 1.23
N ILE A 81 -7.83 -1.13 0.11
CA ILE A 81 -7.31 -0.24 -0.92
C ILE A 81 -8.39 -0.02 -1.97
N ARG A 82 -8.70 1.23 -2.29
CA ARG A 82 -9.64 1.53 -3.38
C ARG A 82 -9.08 1.04 -4.72
N GLU A 83 -9.81 0.15 -5.40
CA GLU A 83 -9.51 -0.20 -6.79
C GLU A 83 -9.69 1.01 -7.70
N LYS A 84 -8.66 1.27 -8.52
CA LYS A 84 -8.79 2.20 -9.62
C LYS A 84 -9.36 1.41 -10.81
N LYS A 85 -10.55 1.77 -11.29
CA LYS A 85 -11.04 1.29 -12.59
C LYS A 85 -10.01 1.67 -13.65
N THR A 86 -9.36 0.67 -14.25
CA THR A 86 -8.71 0.83 -15.55
C THR A 86 -9.82 1.15 -16.54
N ARG A 87 -9.82 2.38 -17.07
CA ARG A 87 -10.58 2.72 -18.27
C ARG A 87 -9.91 2.08 -19.48
#